data_AF-A0A0C2WKC6-F1
#
_entry.id   AF-A0A0C2WKC6-F1
#
_cell.length_a   1.000
_cell.length_b   1.000
_cell.length_c   1.000
_cell.angle_alpha   90.00
_cell.angle_beta   90.00
_cell.angle_gamma   90.00
#
_symmetry.space_group_name_H-M   'P 1'
#
loop_
_entity.id
_entity.type
_entity.pdbx_description
1 polymer ?
#
loop_
_entity_poly.entity_id
_entity_poly.type
_entity_poly.pdbx_seq_one_letter_code
_entity_poly.pdbx_strand_id
1 'polypeptide(L)'
;FTLDPDLLEKTGSEVSALSEHLKRVFGWDARTRGDGIVPFMERGIAVRALHPVLADFLTRYPEDNVLKKWIVDVLKGAEKVYSGLDVPVPTVGPQKRPRSESAYLILPAAKAGKVNARGRKPTSLLNKLVKKIIYDDGKAGWECIADCNHRQMGNLQGDRILKHASTCTVLQEYNALLYDEACKQAGSQSLGSQLDLNSEGSMTAPVRMGSSTHKESGTLRMEPFIEAGKKSKAERTQQFQAQVDHIIMRLICVRGLVPNVLDAPEWKELMNKLNPTYKPSNANYFREVAIPQEAVHVRDQQIVLLKKEENLTLTFDGTSIRKQESFYSAHATTPSRNSFFLDGHEGSGEHHNTDWIKTRLLKVICIF
;
A
#
# COMPACT_ATOMS: atom_id res chain seq x y z
N PHE A 1 33.39 -12.29 0.67
CA PHE A 1 32.18 -12.82 0.00
C PHE A 1 32.39 -14.31 -0.16
N THR A 2 31.38 -15.12 0.15
CA THR A 2 31.46 -16.58 0.02
C THR A 2 30.31 -17.02 -0.86
N LEU A 3 30.57 -17.94 -1.79
CA LEU A 3 29.52 -18.50 -2.64
C LEU A 3 28.55 -19.34 -1.79
N ASP A 4 27.28 -19.31 -2.18
CA ASP A 4 26.26 -20.19 -1.60
C ASP A 4 26.59 -21.62 -2.01
N PRO A 5 26.83 -22.53 -1.05
CA PRO A 5 27.24 -23.90 -1.33
C PRO A 5 26.21 -24.65 -2.18
N ASP A 6 24.91 -24.38 -1.99
CA ASP A 6 23.84 -25.05 -2.74
C ASP A 6 23.85 -24.61 -4.21
N LEU A 7 24.15 -23.33 -4.46
CA LEU A 7 24.33 -22.83 -5.83
C LEU A 7 25.58 -23.38 -6.48
N LEU A 8 26.68 -23.50 -5.72
CA LEU A 8 27.92 -24.06 -6.23
C LEU A 8 27.74 -25.53 -6.61
N GLU A 9 27.11 -26.32 -5.74
CA GLU A 9 26.76 -27.72 -6.01
C GLU A 9 25.87 -27.83 -7.24
N LYS A 10 24.80 -27.02 -7.31
CA LYS A 10 23.84 -27.04 -8.43
C LYS A 10 24.48 -26.66 -9.77
N THR A 11 25.37 -25.68 -9.79
CA THR A 11 25.93 -25.14 -11.03
C THR A 11 27.24 -25.79 -11.44
N GLY A 12 27.95 -26.44 -10.52
CA GLY A 12 29.23 -27.09 -10.75
C GLY A 12 30.38 -26.14 -11.09
N SER A 13 30.18 -24.83 -11.00
CA SER A 13 31.16 -23.81 -11.36
C SER A 13 31.01 -22.58 -10.48
N GLU A 14 32.13 -22.09 -9.95
CA GLU A 14 32.15 -20.87 -9.14
C GLU A 14 31.64 -19.65 -9.90
N VAL A 15 31.99 -19.52 -11.18
CA VAL A 15 31.54 -18.40 -12.02
C VAL A 15 30.03 -18.50 -12.28
N SER A 16 29.51 -19.71 -12.53
CA SER A 16 28.07 -19.92 -12.70
C SER A 16 27.30 -19.65 -11.41
N ALA A 17 27.81 -20.05 -10.26
CA ALA A 17 27.23 -19.77 -8.94
C ALA A 17 27.21 -18.26 -8.65
N LEU A 18 28.31 -17.55 -8.91
CA LEU A 18 28.38 -16.09 -8.79
C LEU A 18 27.37 -15.43 -9.73
N SER A 19 27.27 -15.89 -10.97
CA SER A 19 26.32 -15.37 -11.96
C SER A 19 24.89 -15.52 -11.49
N GLU A 20 24.50 -16.66 -10.91
CA GLU A 20 23.17 -16.85 -10.31
C GLU A 20 22.92 -15.92 -9.12
N HIS A 21 23.92 -15.69 -8.27
CA HIS A 21 23.83 -14.68 -7.21
C HIS A 21 23.58 -13.27 -7.77
N LEU A 22 24.35 -12.86 -8.78
CA LEU A 22 24.17 -11.56 -9.41
C LEU A 22 22.81 -11.44 -10.11
N LYS A 23 22.29 -12.50 -10.73
CA LYS A 23 20.93 -12.52 -11.29
C LYS A 23 19.84 -12.37 -10.21
N ARG A 24 20.03 -12.96 -9.03
CA ARG A 24 19.06 -12.80 -7.92
C ARG A 24 19.04 -11.37 -7.41
N VAL A 25 20.21 -10.74 -7.30
CA VAL A 25 20.33 -9.35 -6.80
C VAL A 25 19.90 -8.32 -7.84
N PHE A 26 20.40 -8.44 -9.07
CA PHE A 26 20.25 -7.42 -10.12
C PHE A 26 19.30 -7.82 -11.26
N GLY A 27 19.15 -9.11 -11.48
CA GLY A 27 18.49 -9.64 -12.68
C GLY A 27 16.97 -9.54 -12.68
N TRP A 28 16.32 -9.24 -11.55
CA TRP A 28 14.87 -9.02 -11.52
C TRP A 28 14.51 -7.66 -12.14
N ASP A 29 15.19 -6.58 -11.73
CA ASP A 29 14.85 -5.22 -12.18
C ASP A 29 15.33 -4.94 -13.62
N ALA A 30 16.48 -5.52 -14.03
CA ALA A 30 16.95 -5.43 -15.42
C ALA A 30 15.98 -6.08 -16.43
N ARG A 31 15.22 -7.10 -16.02
CA ARG A 31 14.18 -7.75 -16.85
C ARG A 31 12.91 -6.89 -16.91
N THR A 32 12.53 -6.28 -15.79
CA THR A 32 11.31 -5.46 -15.70
C THR A 32 11.40 -4.19 -16.55
N ARG A 33 12.57 -3.55 -16.62
CA ARG A 33 12.76 -2.30 -17.40
C ARG A 33 12.94 -2.54 -18.90
N GLY A 34 13.35 -3.75 -19.28
CA GLY A 34 13.44 -4.19 -20.68
C GLY A 34 14.58 -3.60 -21.49
N ASP A 35 15.49 -2.84 -20.87
CA ASP A 35 16.72 -2.36 -21.51
C ASP A 35 17.94 -3.25 -21.26
N GLY A 36 17.80 -4.25 -20.37
CA GLY A 36 18.85 -5.18 -20.00
C GLY A 36 20.00 -4.54 -19.22
N ILE A 37 19.84 -3.31 -18.72
CA ILE A 37 20.89 -2.59 -17.98
C ILE A 37 20.65 -2.80 -16.47
N VAL A 38 21.71 -3.14 -15.74
CA VAL A 38 21.64 -3.30 -14.28
C VAL A 38 21.31 -1.95 -13.62
N PRO A 39 20.18 -1.82 -12.91
CA PRO A 39 19.81 -0.56 -12.28
C PRO A 39 20.54 -0.38 -10.95
N PHE A 40 21.20 0.77 -10.77
CA PHE A 40 21.71 1.20 -9.48
C PHE A 40 20.77 2.24 -8.87
N MET A 41 20.05 1.82 -7.83
CA MET A 41 19.09 2.67 -7.11
C MET A 41 19.70 3.35 -5.86
N GLU A 42 20.87 2.88 -5.43
CA GLU A 42 21.56 3.38 -4.25
C GLU A 42 23.06 3.57 -4.53
N ARG A 43 23.69 4.38 -3.67
CA ARG A 43 25.14 4.53 -3.59
C ARG A 43 25.59 4.03 -2.21
N GLY A 44 26.78 3.45 -2.12
CA GLY A 44 27.34 3.13 -0.81
C GLY A 44 28.20 1.87 -0.79
N ILE A 45 28.35 1.30 0.40
CA ILE A 45 29.21 0.15 0.67
C ILE A 45 28.72 -1.08 -0.11
N ALA A 46 27.40 -1.28 -0.24
CA ALA A 46 26.82 -2.41 -0.95
C ALA A 46 27.25 -2.47 -2.43
N VAL A 47 27.09 -1.36 -3.16
CA VAL A 47 27.53 -1.28 -4.57
C VAL A 47 29.06 -1.37 -4.69
N ARG A 48 29.80 -0.73 -3.77
CA ARG A 48 31.27 -0.79 -3.75
C ARG A 48 31.80 -2.20 -3.50
N ALA A 49 31.06 -3.06 -2.80
CA ALA A 49 31.46 -4.43 -2.54
C ALA A 49 31.52 -5.31 -3.80
N LEU A 50 30.87 -4.91 -4.91
CA LEU A 50 30.98 -5.63 -6.18
C LEU A 50 32.40 -5.61 -6.73
N HIS A 51 33.12 -4.49 -6.58
CA HIS A 51 34.45 -4.34 -7.15
C HIS A 51 35.45 -5.40 -6.66
N PRO A 52 35.70 -5.58 -5.35
CA PRO A 52 36.63 -6.61 -4.89
C PRO A 52 36.18 -8.03 -5.24
N VAL A 53 34.87 -8.29 -5.30
CA VAL A 53 34.34 -9.62 -5.68
C VAL A 53 34.61 -9.91 -7.16
N LEU A 54 34.25 -8.99 -8.05
CA LEU A 54 34.47 -9.16 -9.49
C LEU A 54 35.98 -9.16 -9.83
N ALA A 55 36.79 -8.34 -9.16
CA ALA A 55 38.23 -8.32 -9.34
C ALA A 55 38.90 -9.64 -8.93
N ASP A 56 38.51 -10.20 -7.79
CA ASP A 56 38.99 -11.51 -7.34
C ASP A 56 38.65 -12.62 -8.34
N PHE A 57 37.37 -12.71 -8.75
CA PHE A 57 36.93 -13.71 -9.71
C PHE A 57 37.60 -13.53 -11.09
N LEU A 58 37.87 -12.28 -11.52
CA LEU A 58 38.51 -12.03 -12.81
C LEU A 58 39.99 -12.42 -12.76
N THR A 59 40.62 -12.25 -11.61
CA THR A 59 42.00 -12.69 -11.38
C THR A 59 42.09 -14.22 -11.45
N ARG A 60 41.10 -14.94 -10.91
CA ARG A 60 41.06 -16.41 -10.90
C ARG A 60 40.59 -17.01 -12.23
N TYR A 61 39.72 -16.30 -12.95
CA TYR A 61 39.10 -16.76 -14.21
C TYR A 61 39.20 -15.67 -15.31
N PRO A 62 40.42 -15.31 -15.76
CA PRO A 62 40.63 -14.16 -16.65
C PRO A 62 39.99 -14.32 -18.04
N GLU A 63 39.77 -15.56 -18.49
CA GLU A 63 39.19 -15.84 -19.82
C GLU A 63 37.68 -16.08 -19.80
N ASP A 64 37.03 -15.97 -18.64
CA ASP A 64 35.60 -16.23 -18.54
C ASP A 64 34.76 -15.07 -19.12
N ASN A 65 34.02 -15.37 -20.19
CA ASN A 65 33.19 -14.38 -20.90
C ASN A 65 31.93 -13.97 -20.12
N VAL A 66 31.41 -14.84 -19.24
CA VAL A 66 30.26 -14.52 -18.39
C VAL A 66 30.66 -13.46 -17.36
N LEU A 67 31.85 -13.60 -16.78
CA LEU A 67 32.36 -12.62 -15.83
C LEU A 67 32.69 -11.27 -16.50
N LYS A 68 33.36 -11.29 -17.66
CA LYS A 68 33.62 -10.08 -18.46
C LYS A 68 32.30 -9.36 -18.79
N LYS A 69 31.25 -10.11 -19.15
CA LYS A 69 29.92 -9.55 -19.39
C LYS A 69 29.33 -8.87 -18.15
N TRP A 70 29.39 -9.51 -16.97
CA TRP A 70 28.90 -8.89 -15.73
C TRP A 70 29.59 -7.58 -15.40
N ILE A 71 30.91 -7.49 -15.62
CA ILE A 71 31.65 -6.25 -15.42
C ILE A 71 31.13 -5.16 -16.36
N VAL A 72 30.93 -5.48 -17.64
CA VAL A 72 30.37 -4.53 -18.62
C VAL A 72 28.96 -4.09 -18.24
N ASP A 73 28.09 -5.01 -17.84
CA ASP A 73 26.70 -4.71 -17.48
C ASP A 73 26.62 -3.83 -16.21
N VAL A 74 27.50 -4.06 -15.23
CA VAL A 74 27.66 -3.20 -14.05
C VAL A 74 28.19 -1.82 -14.42
N LEU A 75 29.17 -1.73 -15.31
CA LEU A 75 29.70 -0.43 -15.77
C LEU A 75 28.62 0.38 -16.51
N LYS A 76 27.90 -0.24 -17.46
CA LYS A 76 26.77 0.40 -18.15
C LYS A 76 25.67 0.86 -17.20
N GLY A 77 25.38 0.05 -16.17
CA GLY A 77 24.46 0.42 -15.10
C GLY A 77 24.90 1.69 -14.38
N ALA A 78 26.18 1.78 -14.01
CA ALA A 78 26.74 2.95 -13.35
C ALA A 78 26.72 4.19 -14.27
N GLU A 79 27.16 4.05 -15.52
CA GLU A 79 27.15 5.12 -16.52
C GLU A 79 25.74 5.66 -16.78
N LYS A 80 24.74 4.79 -16.82
CA LYS A 80 23.34 5.19 -16.98
C LYS A 80 22.87 6.09 -15.84
N VAL A 81 23.28 5.82 -14.60
CA VAL A 81 22.93 6.69 -13.46
C VAL A 81 23.55 8.08 -13.59
N TYR A 82 24.81 8.17 -14.04
CA TYR A 82 25.46 9.46 -14.27
C TYR A 82 24.79 10.23 -15.42
N SER A 83 24.52 9.55 -16.53
CA SER A 83 23.84 10.13 -17.70
C SER A 83 22.44 10.65 -17.36
N GLY A 84 21.68 9.90 -16.55
CA GLY A 84 20.34 10.32 -16.11
C GLY A 84 20.33 11.50 -15.13
N LEU A 85 21.47 11.82 -14.50
CA LEU A 85 21.62 12.97 -13.59
C LEU A 85 22.29 14.17 -14.25
N ASP A 86 22.63 14.09 -15.53
CA ASP A 86 23.43 15.10 -16.25
C ASP A 86 24.75 15.44 -15.52
N VAL A 87 25.36 14.42 -14.90
CA VAL A 87 26.66 14.54 -14.22
C VAL A 87 27.68 13.70 -14.99
N PRO A 88 28.86 14.24 -15.34
CA PRO A 88 29.88 13.45 -16.02
C PRO A 88 30.30 12.25 -15.16
N VAL A 89 30.51 11.10 -15.81
CA VAL A 89 31.08 9.91 -15.16
C VAL A 89 32.44 10.33 -14.56
N PRO A 90 32.69 10.08 -13.26
CA PRO A 90 33.94 10.46 -12.63
C PRO A 90 35.11 9.82 -13.37
N THR A 91 35.87 10.63 -14.09
CA THR A 91 37.18 10.23 -14.57
C THR A 91 38.10 10.10 -13.35
N VAL A 92 38.97 9.11 -13.36
CA VAL A 92 39.90 8.83 -12.26
C VAL A 92 40.87 10.00 -12.14
N GLY A 93 40.45 11.02 -11.39
CA GLY A 93 41.18 12.25 -11.14
C GLY A 93 40.81 12.78 -9.76
N PRO A 94 41.75 13.43 -9.05
CA PRO A 94 41.52 13.90 -7.69
C PRO A 94 40.61 15.13 -7.70
N GLN A 95 39.33 14.99 -7.34
CA GLN A 95 38.45 16.15 -7.12
C GLN A 95 37.64 16.07 -5.81
N LYS A 96 37.72 17.17 -5.05
CA LYS A 96 36.94 17.48 -3.84
C LYS A 96 35.54 17.96 -4.24
N ARG A 97 34.49 17.44 -3.60
CA ARG A 97 33.08 17.82 -3.88
C ARG A 97 32.56 18.86 -2.88
N PRO A 98 31.83 19.90 -3.32
CA PRO A 98 30.93 20.68 -2.47
C PRO A 98 29.52 20.06 -2.40
N ARG A 99 28.78 20.42 -1.35
CA ARG A 99 27.47 19.89 -0.94
C ARG A 99 26.34 20.83 -1.39
N SER A 100 25.23 20.31 -1.91
CA SER A 100 24.03 21.10 -2.24
C SER A 100 22.78 20.61 -1.51
N GLU A 101 21.94 21.58 -1.14
CA GLU A 101 20.58 21.46 -0.59
C GLU A 101 19.52 21.61 -1.69
N SER A 102 18.31 21.11 -1.45
CA SER A 102 17.14 21.44 -2.28
C SER A 102 15.83 21.31 -1.50
N ALA A 103 14.97 22.33 -1.63
CA ALA A 103 13.60 22.43 -1.10
C ALA A 103 12.61 22.66 -2.27
N TYR A 104 11.35 22.21 -2.14
CA TYR A 104 10.26 22.50 -3.11
C TYR A 104 8.87 22.70 -2.47
N LEU A 105 7.99 23.33 -3.26
CA LEU A 105 6.83 24.22 -2.98
C LEU A 105 5.44 23.54 -2.86
N ILE A 106 4.46 24.29 -2.31
CA ILE A 106 3.07 23.92 -1.90
C ILE A 106 1.99 24.64 -2.74
N LEU A 107 0.79 24.05 -2.90
CA LEU A 107 -0.48 24.67 -3.34
C LEU A 107 -1.67 24.27 -2.41
N PRO A 108 -2.80 25.03 -2.32
CA PRO A 108 -3.83 24.80 -1.30
C PRO A 108 -5.20 24.26 -1.81
N ALA A 109 -5.96 23.57 -0.94
CA ALA A 109 -7.39 23.26 -1.14
C ALA A 109 -8.21 23.21 0.17
N ALA A 110 -9.55 23.22 0.02
CA ALA A 110 -10.56 23.80 0.92
C ALA A 110 -11.11 22.90 2.05
N LYS A 111 -11.65 23.55 3.11
CA LYS A 111 -12.12 22.92 4.37
C LYS A 111 -13.61 22.53 4.36
N ALA A 112 -13.93 21.35 4.89
CA ALA A 112 -15.28 20.92 5.24
C ALA A 112 -15.45 20.74 6.77
N GLY A 113 -16.51 21.33 7.35
CA GLY A 113 -16.79 21.36 8.79
C GLY A 113 -17.61 20.17 9.32
N LYS A 114 -17.41 19.81 10.59
CA LYS A 114 -18.17 18.74 11.31
C LYS A 114 -18.96 19.31 12.50
N VAL A 115 -20.17 18.78 12.68
CA VAL A 115 -21.13 19.08 13.76
C VAL A 115 -21.30 17.85 14.67
N ASN A 116 -21.38 18.06 15.99
CA ASN A 116 -21.54 17.03 17.03
C ASN A 116 -23.01 16.86 17.45
N ALA A 117 -23.52 15.62 17.55
CA ALA A 117 -24.67 15.27 18.40
C ALA A 117 -24.70 13.77 18.78
N ARG A 118 -25.19 13.48 19.99
CA ARG A 118 -25.31 12.18 20.67
C ARG A 118 -26.02 11.11 19.83
N GLY A 119 -25.45 9.90 19.83
CA GLY A 119 -25.93 8.75 19.05
C GLY A 119 -25.82 9.01 17.55
N ARG A 120 -24.75 8.53 16.90
CA ARG A 120 -24.57 8.72 15.45
C ARG A 120 -25.79 8.11 14.76
N LYS A 121 -26.69 8.96 14.23
CA LYS A 121 -27.78 8.51 13.38
C LYS A 121 -27.13 7.70 12.25
N PRO A 122 -27.62 6.49 11.93
CA PRO A 122 -27.10 5.72 10.81
C PRO A 122 -27.07 6.64 9.59
N THR A 123 -25.93 6.66 8.88
CA THR A 123 -25.87 7.41 7.62
C THR A 123 -26.96 6.86 6.69
N SER A 124 -27.50 7.72 5.83
CA SER A 124 -28.53 7.32 4.87
C SER A 124 -28.11 6.08 4.06
N LEU A 125 -26.81 5.94 3.77
CA LEU A 125 -26.25 4.79 3.06
C LEU A 125 -26.42 3.47 3.82
N LEU A 126 -26.14 3.41 5.13
CA LEU A 126 -26.21 2.15 5.87
C LEU A 126 -27.62 1.55 5.86
N ASN A 127 -28.65 2.38 5.92
CA ASN A 127 -30.03 1.91 5.83
C ASN A 127 -30.41 1.43 4.42
N LYS A 128 -29.72 1.87 3.37
CA LYS A 128 -29.92 1.36 2.00
C LYS A 128 -29.24 0.00 1.78
N LEU A 129 -28.16 -0.28 2.51
CA LEU A 129 -27.35 -1.49 2.34
C LEU A 129 -27.96 -2.73 3.01
N VAL A 130 -28.89 -2.56 3.96
CA VAL A 130 -29.38 -3.67 4.77
C VAL A 130 -30.89 -3.61 5.00
N LYS A 131 -31.50 -4.79 5.13
CA LYS A 131 -32.86 -4.97 5.64
C LYS A 131 -32.78 -5.31 7.13
N LYS A 132 -33.63 -4.71 7.96
CA LYS A 132 -33.73 -5.09 9.37
C LYS A 132 -34.57 -6.37 9.50
N ILE A 133 -34.10 -7.31 10.30
CA ILE A 133 -34.78 -8.58 10.56
C ILE A 133 -34.96 -8.79 12.06
N ILE A 134 -35.97 -9.58 12.43
CA ILE A 134 -36.19 -10.06 13.79
C ILE A 134 -36.06 -11.58 13.73
N TYR A 135 -35.17 -12.13 14.56
CA TYR A 135 -34.97 -13.57 14.67
C TYR A 135 -36.08 -14.22 15.50
N ASP A 136 -36.19 -15.55 15.43
CA ASP A 136 -37.21 -16.32 16.16
C ASP A 136 -37.13 -16.13 17.69
N ASP A 137 -35.95 -15.77 18.21
CA ASP A 137 -35.72 -15.44 19.62
C ASP A 137 -36.10 -13.99 19.99
N GLY A 138 -36.73 -13.26 19.07
CA GLY A 138 -37.14 -11.86 19.22
C GLY A 138 -35.99 -10.86 19.13
N LYS A 139 -34.74 -11.30 18.91
CA LYS A 139 -33.61 -10.38 18.82
C LYS A 139 -33.59 -9.70 17.45
N ALA A 140 -33.28 -8.41 17.47
CA ALA A 140 -33.09 -7.64 16.25
C ALA A 140 -31.74 -7.97 15.59
N GLY A 141 -31.73 -7.96 14.26
CA GLY A 141 -30.53 -7.96 13.47
C GLY A 141 -30.75 -7.36 12.10
N TRP A 142 -29.84 -7.66 11.18
CA TRP A 142 -29.87 -7.14 9.83
C TRP A 142 -29.33 -8.17 8.83
N GLU A 143 -29.81 -8.08 7.61
CA GLU A 143 -29.32 -8.85 6.47
C GLU A 143 -28.99 -7.93 5.29
N CYS A 144 -28.10 -8.39 4.41
CA CYS A 144 -27.75 -7.66 3.20
C CYS A 144 -28.99 -7.45 2.30
N ILE A 145 -29.12 -6.25 1.71
CA ILE A 145 -30.24 -5.92 0.81
C ILE A 145 -30.33 -6.83 -0.43
N ALA A 146 -29.19 -7.35 -0.88
CA ALA A 146 -29.06 -8.16 -2.10
C ALA A 146 -29.29 -9.66 -1.89
N ASP A 147 -29.85 -10.09 -0.74
CA ASP A 147 -30.21 -11.48 -0.44
C ASP A 147 -29.07 -12.51 -0.60
N CYS A 148 -27.82 -12.08 -0.36
CA CYS A 148 -26.62 -12.94 -0.41
C CYS A 148 -26.45 -13.90 0.79
N ASN A 149 -27.52 -14.13 1.56
CA ASN A 149 -27.54 -14.88 2.83
C ASN A 149 -26.67 -14.32 3.96
N HIS A 150 -26.02 -13.16 3.79
CA HIS A 150 -25.28 -12.53 4.88
C HIS A 150 -26.24 -11.89 5.88
N ARG A 151 -26.24 -12.41 7.11
CA ARG A 151 -27.07 -11.95 8.22
C ARG A 151 -26.22 -11.78 9.47
N GLN A 152 -26.53 -10.77 10.28
CA GLN A 152 -25.93 -10.60 11.60
C GLN A 152 -26.94 -10.15 12.64
N MET A 153 -26.79 -10.68 13.86
CA MET A 153 -27.54 -10.25 15.03
C MET A 153 -26.98 -8.96 15.62
N GLY A 154 -27.85 -8.15 16.22
CA GLY A 154 -27.50 -6.94 16.95
C GLY A 154 -27.70 -5.64 16.18
N ASN A 155 -27.18 -4.55 16.74
CA ASN A 155 -27.36 -3.22 16.20
C ASN A 155 -26.57 -3.01 14.89
N LEU A 156 -27.06 -2.10 14.06
CA LEU A 156 -26.40 -1.67 12.83
C LEU A 156 -25.02 -1.05 13.14
N GLN A 157 -23.95 -1.78 12.86
CA GLN A 157 -22.57 -1.29 12.99
C GLN A 157 -22.01 -1.01 11.60
N GLY A 158 -21.70 0.26 11.33
CA GLY A 158 -21.23 0.71 10.01
C GLY A 158 -20.04 -0.10 9.49
N ASP A 159 -19.04 -0.36 10.35
CA ASP A 159 -17.84 -1.09 9.98
C ASP A 159 -18.16 -2.52 9.51
N ARG A 160 -19.11 -3.21 10.16
CA ARG A 160 -19.50 -4.57 9.78
C ARG A 160 -20.29 -4.60 8.47
N ILE A 161 -21.18 -3.63 8.31
CA ILE A 161 -21.99 -3.49 7.09
C ILE A 161 -21.09 -3.17 5.90
N LEU A 162 -20.21 -2.18 6.04
CA LEU A 162 -19.29 -1.78 4.97
C LEU A 162 -18.27 -2.87 4.65
N LYS A 163 -17.77 -3.60 5.66
CA LYS A 163 -16.90 -4.76 5.46
C LYS A 163 -17.54 -5.79 4.54
N HIS A 164 -18.81 -6.14 4.77
CA HIS A 164 -19.52 -7.07 3.92
C HIS A 164 -19.87 -6.46 2.56
N ALA A 165 -20.48 -5.26 2.55
CA ALA A 165 -21.01 -4.63 1.35
C ALA A 165 -19.91 -4.40 0.30
N SER A 166 -18.73 -3.96 0.71
CA SER A 166 -17.60 -3.70 -0.19
C SER A 166 -17.00 -4.94 -0.86
N THR A 167 -17.31 -6.15 -0.35
CA THR A 167 -16.84 -7.42 -0.93
C THR A 167 -17.98 -8.29 -1.47
N CYS A 168 -19.23 -7.82 -1.41
CA CYS A 168 -20.40 -8.62 -1.77
C CYS A 168 -20.64 -8.60 -3.30
N THR A 169 -20.29 -9.70 -3.98
CA THR A 169 -20.51 -9.85 -5.42
C THR A 169 -21.98 -9.80 -5.81
N VAL A 170 -22.86 -10.39 -4.98
CA VAL A 170 -24.31 -10.35 -5.19
C VAL A 170 -24.85 -8.92 -5.07
N LEU A 171 -24.31 -8.10 -4.15
CA LEU A 171 -24.67 -6.69 -4.05
C LEU A 171 -24.22 -5.91 -5.28
N GLN A 172 -23.02 -6.21 -5.80
CA GLN A 172 -22.52 -5.61 -7.04
C GLN A 172 -23.43 -5.92 -8.24
N GLU A 173 -23.90 -7.16 -8.36
CA GLU A 173 -24.83 -7.59 -9.41
C GLU A 173 -26.24 -7.00 -9.21
N TYR A 174 -26.71 -6.93 -7.96
CA TYR A 174 -28.01 -6.38 -7.60
C TYR A 174 -28.10 -4.86 -7.85
N ASN A 175 -27.11 -4.11 -7.40
CA ASN A 175 -27.05 -2.65 -7.55
C ASN A 175 -25.60 -2.15 -7.50
N ALA A 176 -24.99 -2.04 -8.68
CA ALA A 176 -23.60 -1.61 -8.83
C ALA A 176 -23.31 -0.21 -8.25
N LEU A 177 -24.27 0.73 -8.33
CA LEU A 177 -24.12 2.08 -7.78
C LEU A 177 -24.06 2.05 -6.25
N LEU A 178 -24.92 1.26 -5.62
CA LEU A 178 -24.95 1.12 -4.17
C LEU A 178 -23.70 0.39 -3.65
N TYR A 179 -23.21 -0.60 -4.40
CA TYR A 179 -21.93 -1.25 -4.14
C TYR A 179 -20.76 -0.25 -4.21
N ASP A 180 -20.70 0.58 -5.26
CA ASP A 180 -19.68 1.62 -5.44
C ASP A 180 -19.73 2.67 -4.31
N GLU A 181 -20.92 3.12 -3.90
CA GLU A 181 -21.10 4.00 -2.73
C GLU A 181 -20.53 3.35 -1.45
N ALA A 182 -20.74 2.04 -1.25
CA ALA A 182 -20.21 1.32 -0.10
C ALA A 182 -18.68 1.20 -0.14
N CYS A 183 -18.11 0.88 -1.31
CA CYS A 183 -16.67 0.86 -1.54
C CYS A 183 -16.05 2.24 -1.25
N LYS A 184 -16.59 3.32 -1.82
CA LYS A 184 -16.12 4.69 -1.57
C LYS A 184 -16.19 5.06 -0.09
N GLN A 185 -17.28 4.71 0.60
CA GLN A 185 -17.37 4.97 2.03
C GLN A 185 -16.33 4.15 2.82
N ALA A 186 -16.08 2.89 2.45
CA ALA A 186 -15.02 2.07 3.06
C ALA A 186 -13.62 2.63 2.78
N GLY A 187 -13.32 3.04 1.55
CA GLY A 187 -12.05 3.66 1.16
C GLY A 187 -11.81 4.99 1.87
N SER A 188 -12.85 5.81 2.07
CA SER A 188 -12.74 7.05 2.86
C SER A 188 -12.41 6.85 4.34
N GLN A 189 -12.56 5.61 4.83
CA GLN A 189 -12.18 5.21 6.19
C GLN A 189 -10.79 4.58 6.25
N SER A 190 -10.11 4.40 5.11
CA SER A 190 -8.78 3.81 5.07
C SER A 190 -7.77 4.66 5.85
N LEU A 191 -6.69 4.02 6.32
CA LEU A 191 -5.65 4.70 7.08
C LEU A 191 -4.96 5.76 6.22
N GLY A 192 -4.66 5.47 4.94
CA GLY A 192 -4.09 6.44 3.99
C GLY A 192 -4.99 7.67 3.83
N SER A 193 -6.28 7.45 3.52
CA SER A 193 -7.25 8.54 3.33
C SER A 193 -7.39 9.43 4.57
N GLN A 194 -7.43 8.85 5.77
CA GLN A 194 -7.50 9.62 7.02
C GLN A 194 -6.24 10.48 7.26
N LEU A 195 -5.06 9.99 6.86
CA LEU A 195 -3.81 10.71 7.03
C LEU A 195 -3.66 11.86 6.03
N ASP A 196 -4.11 11.68 4.80
CA ASP A 196 -4.09 12.72 3.77
C ASP A 196 -4.93 13.93 4.19
N LEU A 197 -6.15 13.70 4.68
CA LEU A 197 -7.03 14.76 5.18
C LEU A 197 -6.43 15.53 6.37
N ASN A 198 -5.66 14.85 7.22
CA ASN A 198 -5.02 15.47 8.37
C ASN A 198 -3.75 16.25 7.98
N SER A 199 -3.03 15.81 6.95
CA SER A 199 -1.85 16.50 6.44
C SER A 199 -2.22 17.88 5.89
N GLU A 200 -3.29 17.96 5.11
CA GLU A 200 -3.79 19.22 4.53
C GLU A 200 -4.35 20.19 5.59
N GLY A 201 -4.94 19.67 6.67
CA GLY A 201 -5.56 20.48 7.72
C GLY A 201 -4.60 21.12 8.73
N SER A 202 -3.35 20.68 8.79
CA SER A 202 -2.38 21.08 9.85
C SER A 202 -1.69 22.43 9.60
N MET A 203 -1.92 23.07 8.44
CA MET A 203 -1.40 24.41 8.16
C MET A 203 -2.32 25.49 8.77
N THR A 204 -2.07 25.73 10.07
CA THR A 204 -2.43 26.89 10.91
C THR A 204 -3.41 27.92 10.33
N ALA A 205 -4.68 27.84 10.74
CA ALA A 205 -5.50 29.05 10.80
C ALA A 205 -4.97 29.92 11.96
N PRO A 206 -4.65 31.21 11.75
CA PRO A 206 -4.20 32.08 12.82
C PRO A 206 -5.32 32.23 13.85
N VAL A 207 -5.02 31.87 15.10
CA VAL A 207 -5.91 32.13 16.24
C VAL A 207 -6.00 33.64 16.41
N ARG A 208 -7.06 34.26 15.88
CA ARG A 208 -7.39 35.65 16.18
C ARG A 208 -7.76 35.73 17.66
N MET A 209 -6.79 36.11 18.49
CA MET A 209 -7.07 36.54 19.86
C MET A 209 -7.81 37.88 19.80
N GLY A 210 -9.13 37.82 19.85
CA GLY A 210 -9.95 38.99 20.14
C GLY A 210 -9.68 39.43 21.58
N SER A 211 -8.98 40.55 21.73
CA SER A 211 -8.79 41.23 23.01
C SER A 211 -10.10 41.93 23.39
N SER A 212 -10.90 41.33 24.27
CA SER A 212 -11.95 42.04 24.98
C SER A 212 -11.54 42.21 26.44
N THR A 213 -11.25 43.46 26.80
CA THR A 213 -10.92 43.89 28.15
C THR A 213 -12.20 43.98 28.99
N HIS A 214 -12.55 42.93 29.71
CA HIS A 214 -13.50 43.00 30.83
C HIS A 214 -12.79 42.65 32.13
N LYS A 215 -12.65 43.66 33.01
CA LYS A 215 -12.15 43.54 34.37
C LYS A 215 -13.29 43.08 35.28
N GLU A 216 -13.50 41.78 35.41
CA GLU A 216 -14.26 41.21 36.54
C GLU A 216 -13.44 40.08 37.16
N SER A 217 -13.16 40.21 38.47
CA SER A 217 -12.34 39.29 39.26
C SER A 217 -13.11 38.02 39.65
N GLY A 218 -13.62 37.30 38.65
CA GLY A 218 -14.26 36.01 38.81
C GLY A 218 -13.24 34.87 38.73
N THR A 219 -13.27 33.94 39.69
CA THR A 219 -12.53 32.68 39.65
C THR A 219 -12.65 32.03 38.27
N LEU A 220 -11.53 31.89 37.57
CA LEU A 220 -11.49 31.32 36.21
C LEU A 220 -12.05 29.90 36.23
N ARG A 221 -13.14 29.65 35.48
CA ARG A 221 -13.66 28.29 35.25
C ARG A 221 -12.68 27.54 34.34
N MET A 222 -11.88 26.66 34.93
CA MET A 222 -10.82 25.90 34.24
C MET A 222 -11.35 24.64 33.53
N GLU A 223 -12.59 24.22 33.84
CA GLU A 223 -13.20 22.99 33.34
C GLU A 223 -13.22 22.90 31.80
N PRO A 224 -13.62 23.95 31.04
CA PRO A 224 -13.66 23.88 29.58
C PRO A 224 -12.26 23.69 28.95
N PHE A 225 -11.22 24.27 29.57
CA PHE A 225 -9.84 24.14 29.09
C PHE A 225 -9.30 22.73 29.34
N ILE A 226 -9.65 22.13 30.48
CA ILE A 226 -9.26 20.74 30.80
C ILE A 226 -9.93 19.77 29.82
N GLU A 227 -11.22 19.96 29.50
CA GLU A 227 -11.94 19.13 28.53
C GLU A 227 -11.38 19.28 27.11
N ALA A 228 -11.11 20.51 26.67
CA ALA A 228 -10.48 20.78 25.38
C ALA A 228 -9.08 20.15 25.29
N GLY A 229 -8.28 20.23 26.35
CA GLY A 229 -6.96 19.61 26.42
C GLY A 229 -7.02 18.08 26.36
N LYS A 230 -7.95 17.45 27.08
CA LYS A 230 -8.18 15.99 27.03
C LYS A 230 -8.58 15.52 25.63
N LYS A 231 -9.50 16.26 24.99
CA LYS A 231 -9.94 15.97 23.62
C LYS A 231 -8.78 16.09 22.62
N SER A 232 -8.03 17.19 22.68
CA SER A 232 -6.87 17.39 21.79
C SER A 232 -5.80 16.31 21.99
N LYS A 233 -5.55 15.89 23.24
CA LYS A 233 -4.63 14.78 23.53
C LYS A 233 -5.13 13.46 22.93
N ALA A 234 -6.42 13.14 23.10
CA ALA A 234 -7.02 11.92 22.54
C ALA A 234 -6.95 11.89 21.01
N GLU A 235 -7.26 13.02 20.34
CA GLU A 235 -7.15 13.16 18.89
C GLU A 235 -5.71 12.97 18.39
N ARG A 236 -4.72 13.58 19.07
CA ARG A 236 -3.30 13.38 18.74
C ARG A 236 -2.87 11.94 18.92
N THR A 237 -3.31 11.27 19.99
CA THR A 237 -3.03 9.86 20.22
C THR A 237 -3.67 8.98 19.14
N GLN A 238 -4.90 9.27 18.73
CA GLN A 238 -5.57 8.55 17.66
C GLN A 238 -4.87 8.74 16.30
N GLN A 239 -4.45 9.97 16.00
CA GLN A 239 -3.71 10.26 14.77
C GLN A 239 -2.35 9.54 14.77
N PHE A 240 -1.64 9.56 15.90
CA PHE A 240 -0.39 8.82 16.05
C PHE A 240 -0.59 7.31 15.86
N GLN A 241 -1.63 6.75 16.47
CA GLN A 241 -2.02 5.36 16.29
C GLN A 241 -2.26 5.03 14.80
N ALA A 242 -3.03 5.86 14.09
CA ALA A 242 -3.31 5.67 12.67
C ALA A 242 -2.04 5.76 11.80
N GLN A 243 -1.11 6.66 12.13
CA GLN A 243 0.18 6.77 11.44
C GLN A 243 1.03 5.50 11.60
N VAL A 244 1.14 5.00 12.83
CA VAL A 244 1.90 3.77 13.10
C VAL A 244 1.24 2.57 12.42
N ASP A 245 -0.08 2.43 12.52
CA ASP A 245 -0.82 1.34 11.87
C ASP A 245 -0.69 1.41 10.34
N HIS A 246 -0.70 2.60 9.74
CA HIS A 246 -0.48 2.76 8.31
C HIS A 246 0.92 2.29 7.88
N ILE A 247 1.96 2.59 8.67
CA ILE A 247 3.33 2.09 8.43
C ILE A 247 3.39 0.56 8.53
N ILE A 248 2.77 -0.02 9.56
CA ILE A 248 2.72 -1.48 9.75
C ILE A 248 2.01 -2.15 8.56
N MET A 249 0.86 -1.61 8.14
CA MET A 249 0.16 -2.10 6.96
C MET A 249 1.04 -2.07 5.71
N ARG A 250 1.81 -0.99 5.49
CA ARG A 250 2.78 -0.94 4.39
C ARG A 250 3.87 -2.00 4.51
N LEU A 251 4.36 -2.31 5.71
CA LEU A 251 5.30 -3.41 5.91
C LEU A 251 4.67 -4.77 5.53
N ILE A 252 3.41 -5.00 5.86
CA ILE A 252 2.67 -6.20 5.44
C ILE A 252 2.57 -6.26 3.92
N CYS A 253 1.98 -5.25 3.29
CA CYS A 253 1.63 -5.29 1.87
C CYS A 253 2.85 -5.15 0.94
N VAL A 254 3.84 -4.34 1.31
CA VAL A 254 5.00 -4.03 0.45
C VAL A 254 6.20 -4.91 0.75
N ARG A 255 6.39 -5.31 2.01
CA ARG A 255 7.55 -6.12 2.45
C ARG A 255 7.19 -7.57 2.78
N GLY A 256 5.93 -7.97 2.65
CA GLY A 256 5.49 -9.34 2.88
C GLY A 256 5.57 -9.76 4.35
N LEU A 257 5.46 -8.82 5.29
CA LEU A 257 5.39 -9.17 6.71
C LEU A 257 4.10 -9.97 6.96
N VAL A 258 4.23 -11.19 7.49
CA VAL A 258 3.08 -12.04 7.79
C VAL A 258 2.27 -11.43 8.95
N PRO A 259 0.95 -11.18 8.79
CA PRO A 259 0.15 -10.51 9.82
C PRO A 259 0.21 -11.17 11.21
N ASN A 260 0.36 -12.49 11.28
CA ASN A 260 0.40 -13.22 12.55
C ASN A 260 1.57 -12.80 13.46
N VAL A 261 2.64 -12.20 12.91
CA VAL A 261 3.75 -11.64 13.70
C VAL A 261 3.25 -10.54 14.65
N LEU A 262 2.20 -9.81 14.29
CA LEU A 262 1.67 -8.71 15.10
C LEU A 262 1.04 -9.19 16.42
N ASP A 263 0.59 -10.44 16.45
CA ASP A 263 -0.03 -11.02 17.64
C ASP A 263 0.98 -11.67 18.59
N ALA A 264 2.22 -11.87 18.13
CA ALA A 264 3.31 -12.45 18.91
C ALA A 264 3.62 -11.58 20.15
N PRO A 265 3.91 -12.20 21.31
CA PRO A 265 4.24 -11.47 22.52
C PRO A 265 5.49 -10.59 22.35
N GLU A 266 6.49 -11.05 21.59
CA GLU A 266 7.73 -10.32 21.31
C GLU A 266 7.46 -9.03 20.53
N TRP A 267 6.53 -9.06 19.57
CA TRP A 267 6.12 -7.86 18.83
C TRP A 267 5.45 -6.84 19.75
N LYS A 268 4.54 -7.30 20.61
CA LYS A 268 3.83 -6.44 21.57
C LYS A 268 4.80 -5.85 22.61
N GLU A 269 5.75 -6.65 23.10
CA GLU A 269 6.80 -6.19 23.99
C GLU A 269 7.68 -5.12 23.33
N LEU A 270 8.14 -5.38 22.09
CA LEU A 270 8.94 -4.43 21.31
C LEU A 270 8.19 -3.10 21.13
N MET A 271 6.93 -3.14 20.69
CA MET A 271 6.14 -1.93 20.47
C MET A 271 5.89 -1.16 21.76
N ASN A 272 5.62 -1.85 22.88
CA ASN A 272 5.45 -1.21 24.18
C ASN A 272 6.76 -0.56 24.69
N LYS A 273 7.93 -1.20 24.47
CA LYS A 273 9.23 -0.62 24.81
C LYS A 273 9.58 0.60 23.95
N LEU A 274 9.30 0.54 22.64
CA LEU A 274 9.57 1.64 21.72
C LEU A 274 8.65 2.84 21.97
N ASN A 275 7.35 2.59 22.21
CA ASN A 275 6.40 3.63 22.54
C ASN A 275 5.21 3.10 23.35
N PRO A 276 5.16 3.34 24.68
CA PRO A 276 4.09 2.83 25.54
C PRO A 276 2.73 3.52 25.31
N THR A 277 2.69 4.61 24.53
CA THR A 277 1.43 5.28 24.17
C THR A 277 0.72 4.58 23.02
N TYR A 278 1.48 3.88 22.16
CA TYR A 278 0.92 3.10 21.05
C TYR A 278 0.31 1.80 21.58
N LYS A 279 -0.89 1.45 21.08
CA LYS A 279 -1.55 0.18 21.40
C LYS A 279 -1.47 -0.72 20.18
N PRO A 280 -0.67 -1.81 20.20
CA PRO A 280 -0.53 -2.67 19.02
C PRO A 280 -1.86 -3.20 18.52
N SER A 281 -2.16 -2.91 17.25
CA SER A 281 -3.31 -3.47 16.54
C SER A 281 -3.06 -4.95 16.22
N ASN A 282 -4.10 -5.79 16.35
CA ASN A 282 -3.99 -7.23 16.13
C ASN A 282 -4.00 -7.60 14.63
N ALA A 283 -3.59 -8.82 14.29
CA ALA A 283 -3.52 -9.27 12.89
C ALA A 283 -4.89 -9.26 12.19
N ASN A 284 -5.95 -9.59 12.92
CA ASN A 284 -7.32 -9.63 12.38
C ASN A 284 -7.79 -8.24 11.94
N TYR A 285 -7.46 -7.18 12.68
CA TYR A 285 -7.78 -5.82 12.28
C TYR A 285 -7.16 -5.47 10.91
N PHE A 286 -5.88 -5.81 10.70
CA PHE A 286 -5.24 -5.55 9.41
C PHE A 286 -5.84 -6.39 8.28
N ARG A 287 -6.05 -7.69 8.50
CA ARG A 287 -6.60 -8.61 7.50
C ARG A 287 -8.02 -8.24 7.08
N GLU A 288 -8.86 -7.92 8.06
CA GLU A 288 -10.30 -7.83 7.88
C GLU A 288 -10.81 -6.40 7.67
N VAL A 289 -10.01 -5.39 8.02
CA VAL A 289 -10.44 -3.98 8.02
C VAL A 289 -9.43 -3.11 7.28
N ALA A 290 -8.21 -2.95 7.82
CA ALA A 290 -7.28 -1.94 7.31
C ALA A 290 -6.83 -2.20 5.86
N ILE A 291 -6.41 -3.43 5.55
CA ILE A 291 -5.92 -3.80 4.21
C ILE A 291 -7.04 -3.72 3.16
N PRO A 292 -8.25 -4.30 3.38
CA PRO A 292 -9.33 -4.16 2.41
C PRO A 292 -9.75 -2.70 2.17
N GLN A 293 -9.86 -1.88 3.22
CA GLN A 293 -10.20 -0.46 3.07
C GLN A 293 -9.13 0.31 2.30
N GLU A 294 -7.85 0.06 2.60
CA GLU A 294 -6.75 0.69 1.87
C GLU A 294 -6.68 0.22 0.42
N ALA A 295 -6.94 -1.06 0.14
CA ALA A 295 -6.97 -1.58 -1.22
C ALA A 295 -8.03 -0.86 -2.08
N VAL A 296 -9.20 -0.56 -1.51
CA VAL A 296 -10.23 0.25 -2.18
C VAL A 296 -9.73 1.68 -2.41
N HIS A 297 -9.14 2.31 -1.39
CA HIS A 297 -8.60 3.67 -1.52
C HIS A 297 -7.52 3.77 -2.60
N VAL A 298 -6.55 2.84 -2.60
CA VAL A 298 -5.49 2.77 -3.61
C VAL A 298 -6.07 2.52 -5.00
N ARG A 299 -7.08 1.66 -5.12
CA ARG A 299 -7.77 1.41 -6.39
C ARG A 299 -8.43 2.69 -6.93
N ASP A 300 -9.11 3.46 -6.08
CA ASP A 300 -9.70 4.74 -6.49
C ASP A 300 -8.63 5.71 -7.02
N GLN A 301 -7.48 5.79 -6.33
CA GLN A 301 -6.35 6.60 -6.80
C GLN A 301 -5.78 6.09 -8.14
N GLN A 302 -5.63 4.78 -8.31
CA GLN A 302 -5.17 4.16 -9.56
C GLN A 302 -6.12 4.49 -10.72
N ILE A 303 -7.44 4.41 -10.51
CA ILE A 303 -8.43 4.77 -11.53
C ILE A 303 -8.29 6.24 -11.93
N VAL A 304 -8.14 7.15 -10.95
CA VAL A 304 -7.93 8.57 -11.22
C VAL A 304 -6.66 8.83 -12.03
N LEU A 305 -5.59 8.06 -11.80
CA LEU A 305 -4.36 8.15 -12.58
C LEU A 305 -4.55 7.60 -13.99
N LEU A 306 -5.09 6.38 -14.12
CA LEU A 306 -5.27 5.69 -15.40
C LEU A 306 -6.25 6.42 -16.34
N LYS A 307 -7.27 7.11 -15.81
CA LYS A 307 -8.19 7.95 -16.61
C LYS A 307 -7.52 9.13 -17.31
N LYS A 308 -6.31 9.51 -16.90
CA LYS A 308 -5.52 10.59 -17.53
C LYS A 308 -4.58 10.07 -18.61
N GLU A 309 -4.44 8.77 -18.73
CA GLU A 309 -3.52 8.12 -19.65
C GLU A 309 -4.28 7.64 -20.89
N GLU A 310 -3.63 7.73 -22.05
CA GLU A 310 -4.12 7.15 -23.31
C GLU A 310 -3.32 5.90 -23.66
N ASN A 311 -3.82 5.08 -24.58
CA ASN A 311 -3.12 3.89 -25.09
C ASN A 311 -2.73 2.88 -23.98
N LEU A 312 -3.64 2.68 -23.02
CA LEU A 312 -3.48 1.67 -21.98
C LEU A 312 -3.47 0.26 -22.59
N THR A 313 -2.50 -0.56 -22.20
CA THR A 313 -2.46 -1.98 -22.54
C THR A 313 -3.04 -2.79 -21.39
N LEU A 314 -4.13 -3.50 -21.63
CA LEU A 314 -4.73 -4.42 -20.66
C LEU A 314 -4.14 -5.83 -20.85
N THR A 315 -3.59 -6.40 -19.78
CA THR A 315 -3.13 -7.79 -19.74
C THR A 315 -4.01 -8.60 -18.79
N PHE A 316 -4.46 -9.76 -19.25
CA PHE A 316 -5.20 -10.73 -18.43
C PHE A 316 -4.46 -12.05 -18.48
N ASP A 317 -3.74 -12.34 -17.42
CA ASP A 317 -2.85 -13.50 -17.33
C ASP A 317 -3.22 -14.36 -16.14
N GLY A 318 -3.13 -15.67 -16.31
CA GLY A 318 -3.46 -16.63 -15.28
C GLY A 318 -3.01 -18.03 -15.65
N THR A 319 -2.88 -18.86 -14.63
CA THR A 319 -2.53 -20.27 -14.79
C THR A 319 -3.36 -21.11 -13.84
N SER A 320 -3.67 -22.32 -14.28
CA SER A 320 -4.09 -23.39 -13.36
C SER A 320 -2.85 -23.90 -12.63
N ILE A 321 -2.87 -23.91 -11.31
CA ILE A 321 -1.85 -24.57 -10.49
C ILE A 321 -2.22 -26.05 -10.29
N ARG A 322 -1.26 -26.86 -9.83
CA ARG A 322 -1.32 -28.33 -9.80
C ARG A 322 -2.48 -28.95 -8.97
N LYS A 323 -3.38 -28.14 -8.41
CA LYS A 323 -4.48 -28.55 -7.53
C LYS A 323 -5.87 -28.10 -8.00
N GLN A 324 -6.08 -27.87 -9.29
CA GLN A 324 -7.34 -27.28 -9.85
C GLN A 324 -7.68 -25.88 -9.32
N GLU A 325 -6.81 -25.30 -8.50
CA GLU A 325 -6.85 -23.89 -8.19
C GLU A 325 -6.39 -23.13 -9.44
N SER A 326 -7.12 -22.09 -9.81
CA SER A 326 -6.72 -21.23 -10.91
C SER A 326 -6.89 -19.78 -10.50
N PHE A 327 -5.91 -18.98 -10.86
CA PHE A 327 -5.87 -17.58 -10.51
C PHE A 327 -5.50 -16.77 -11.75
N TYR A 328 -6.35 -15.80 -12.05
CA TYR A 328 -6.17 -14.84 -13.13
C TYR A 328 -6.01 -13.45 -12.55
N SER A 329 -5.18 -12.65 -13.18
CA SER A 329 -4.86 -11.30 -12.77
C SER A 329 -5.03 -10.36 -13.95
N ALA A 330 -5.66 -9.22 -13.70
CA ALA A 330 -5.84 -8.17 -14.66
C ALA A 330 -4.91 -6.99 -14.31
N HIS A 331 -4.15 -6.52 -15.28
CA HIS A 331 -3.27 -5.36 -15.12
C HIS A 331 -3.46 -4.37 -16.26
N ALA A 332 -3.36 -3.07 -15.95
CA ALA A 332 -3.21 -2.02 -16.95
C ALA A 332 -1.75 -1.55 -16.98
N THR A 333 -1.16 -1.50 -18.17
CA THR A 333 0.17 -0.94 -18.40
C THR A 333 0.06 0.36 -19.17
N THR A 334 0.63 1.42 -18.62
CA THR A 334 0.70 2.76 -19.24
C THR A 334 1.76 2.82 -20.35
N PRO A 335 1.74 3.84 -21.24
CA PRO A 335 2.80 4.04 -22.25
C PRO A 335 4.20 4.16 -21.65
N SER A 336 4.29 4.71 -20.43
CA SER A 336 5.51 4.80 -19.63
C SER A 336 5.95 3.48 -18.99
N ARG A 337 5.29 2.36 -19.34
CA ARG A 337 5.55 1.01 -18.84
C ARG A 337 5.35 0.82 -17.34
N ASN A 338 4.58 1.71 -16.70
CA ASN A 338 4.12 1.47 -15.33
C ASN A 338 2.93 0.51 -15.38
N SER A 339 3.01 -0.60 -14.65
CA SER A 339 1.97 -1.62 -14.55
C SER A 339 1.19 -1.47 -13.24
N PHE A 340 -0.14 -1.51 -13.35
CA PHE A 340 -1.09 -1.37 -12.25
C PHE A 340 -1.95 -2.63 -12.16
N PHE A 341 -1.94 -3.27 -10.99
CA PHE A 341 -2.85 -4.36 -10.69
C PHE A 341 -4.28 -3.82 -10.54
N LEU A 342 -5.23 -4.37 -11.30
CA LEU A 342 -6.63 -3.94 -11.30
C LEU A 342 -7.49 -4.89 -10.47
N ASP A 343 -7.40 -6.19 -10.78
CA ASP A 343 -8.20 -7.21 -10.12
C ASP A 343 -7.55 -8.60 -10.18
N GLY A 344 -7.98 -9.45 -9.25
CA GLY A 344 -7.60 -10.86 -9.16
C GLY A 344 -8.84 -11.73 -9.13
N HIS A 345 -8.89 -12.76 -9.97
CA HIS A 345 -10.00 -13.69 -10.08
C HIS A 345 -9.53 -15.09 -9.73
N GLU A 346 -10.09 -15.64 -8.65
CA GLU A 346 -10.07 -17.06 -8.41
C GLU A 346 -11.09 -17.73 -9.34
N GLY A 347 -10.63 -18.70 -10.15
CA GLY A 347 -11.47 -19.46 -11.07
C GLY A 347 -11.45 -20.97 -10.75
N SER A 348 -11.08 -21.34 -9.53
CA SER A 348 -10.92 -22.73 -9.09
C SER A 348 -12.21 -23.53 -9.33
N GLY A 349 -12.11 -24.62 -10.08
CA GLY A 349 -13.26 -25.48 -10.42
C GLY A 349 -14.22 -24.93 -11.50
N GLU A 350 -13.94 -23.75 -12.06
CA GLU A 350 -14.73 -23.18 -13.16
C GLU A 350 -14.12 -23.56 -14.52
N HIS A 351 -14.96 -23.67 -15.56
CA HIS A 351 -14.49 -23.94 -16.91
C HIS A 351 -14.11 -22.61 -17.59
N HIS A 352 -12.81 -22.36 -17.80
CA HIS A 352 -12.29 -21.11 -18.38
C HIS A 352 -12.50 -21.01 -19.90
N ASN A 353 -13.76 -20.94 -20.33
CA ASN A 353 -14.12 -20.69 -21.73
C ASN A 353 -14.04 -19.18 -22.09
N THR A 354 -14.27 -18.88 -23.36
CA THR A 354 -14.27 -17.50 -23.88
C THR A 354 -15.26 -16.60 -23.14
N ASP A 355 -16.45 -17.11 -22.80
CA ASP A 355 -17.48 -16.31 -22.13
C ASP A 355 -17.09 -15.97 -20.69
N TRP A 356 -16.44 -16.90 -20.00
CA TRP A 356 -15.88 -16.68 -18.67
C TRP A 356 -14.85 -15.56 -18.69
N ILE A 357 -13.86 -15.66 -19.58
CA ILE A 357 -12.81 -14.64 -19.73
C ILE A 357 -13.42 -13.29 -20.13
N LYS A 358 -14.34 -13.27 -21.10
CA LYS A 358 -15.03 -12.05 -21.57
C LYS A 358 -15.77 -11.36 -20.44
N THR A 359 -16.49 -12.11 -19.61
CA THR A 359 -17.26 -11.56 -18.49
C THR A 359 -16.36 -10.88 -17.46
N ARG A 360 -15.22 -11.51 -17.12
CA ARG A 360 -14.25 -10.93 -16.18
C ARG A 360 -13.52 -9.73 -16.77
N LEU A 361 -13.11 -9.80 -18.04
CA LEU A 361 -12.49 -8.68 -18.74
C LEU A 361 -13.41 -7.47 -18.84
N LEU A 362 -14.68 -7.66 -19.21
CA LEU A 362 -15.65 -6.57 -19.28
C LEU A 362 -15.85 -5.92 -17.91
N LYS A 363 -15.88 -6.70 -16.83
CA LYS A 363 -15.95 -6.17 -15.47
C LYS A 363 -14.78 -5.24 -15.15
N VAL A 364 -13.57 -5.58 -15.58
CA VAL A 364 -12.37 -4.74 -15.39
C VAL A 364 -12.39 -3.51 -16.30
N ILE A 365 -12.80 -3.67 -17.56
CA ILE A 365 -12.84 -2.56 -18.53
C ILE A 365 -13.87 -1.50 -18.12
N CYS A 366 -15.05 -1.90 -17.63
CA CYS A 366 -16.10 -0.98 -17.20
C CYS A 366 -15.74 -0.12 -15.96
N ILE A 367 -14.56 -0.31 -15.37
CA ILE A 367 -14.03 0.54 -14.30
C ILE A 367 -13.59 1.91 -14.86
N PHE A 368 -13.09 1.94 -16.10
CA PHE A 368 -12.65 3.16 -16.78
C PHE A 368 -13.85 3.88 -17.40
#